data_AF-A0A3A0BLS6-F1
#
_entry.id   AF-A0A3A0BLS6-F1
#
_cell.length_a   1.000
_cell.length_b   1.000
_cell.length_c   1.000
_cell.angle_alpha   90.00
_cell.angle_beta   90.00
_cell.angle_gamma   90.00
#
_symmetry.space_group_name_H-M   'P 1'
#
loop_
_entity.id
_entity.type
_entity.pdbx_description
1 polymer ?
#
loop_
_entity_poly.entity_id
_entity_poly.type
_entity_poly.pdbx_seq_one_letter_code
_entity_poly.pdbx_strand_id
1 'polypeptide(L)'
;MLTPHYTHERNFGCRITECLYRGLRALTLENEVVRVTFLVDKGTDILEFLHKPSDTDFMWRSPLGVRNPATFVPTVARPDGAFLDYYEGGWQECLPT
;
A
#
# COMPACT_ATOMS: atom_id res chain seq x y z
N MET A 1 -10.47 -28.46 -1.79
CA MET A 1 -11.53 -27.51 -2.22
C MET A 1 -11.67 -26.49 -1.12
N LEU A 2 -11.39 -25.21 -1.38
CA LEU A 2 -11.59 -24.14 -0.39
C LEU A 2 -13.09 -23.87 -0.28
N THR A 3 -13.65 -24.10 0.89
CA THR A 3 -15.04 -23.74 1.20
C THR A 3 -15.20 -22.23 1.06
N PRO A 4 -16.21 -21.73 0.32
CA PRO A 4 -16.47 -20.30 0.29
C PRO A 4 -16.93 -19.88 1.68
N HIS A 5 -16.08 -19.14 2.39
CA HIS A 5 -16.47 -18.48 3.63
C HIS A 5 -17.38 -17.31 3.24
N TYR A 6 -18.62 -17.33 3.70
CA TYR A 6 -19.52 -16.19 3.58
C TYR A 6 -18.95 -15.03 4.39
N THR A 7 -18.20 -14.14 3.75
CA THR A 7 -17.92 -12.81 4.27
C THR A 7 -19.23 -12.04 4.18
N HIS A 8 -19.85 -11.76 5.31
CA HIS A 8 -21.02 -10.90 5.37
C HIS A 8 -20.58 -9.53 4.83
N GLU A 9 -20.78 -9.26 3.54
CA GLU A 9 -20.41 -7.99 2.93
C GLU A 9 -21.30 -6.92 3.58
N ARG A 10 -20.73 -6.19 4.52
CA ARG A 10 -21.42 -5.13 5.23
C ARG A 10 -21.28 -3.85 4.43
N ASN A 11 -22.38 -3.13 4.29
CA ASN A 11 -22.39 -1.77 3.74
C ASN A 11 -22.05 -0.70 4.80
N PHE A 12 -21.78 -1.11 6.05
CA PHE A 12 -21.46 -0.23 7.18
C PHE A 12 -20.28 -0.77 8.00
N GLY A 13 -19.59 0.10 8.73
CA GLY A 13 -18.45 -0.26 9.57
C GLY A 13 -17.18 -0.54 8.77
N CYS A 14 -16.27 -1.31 9.37
CA CYS A 14 -14.98 -1.60 8.77
C CYS A 14 -15.11 -2.62 7.61
N ARG A 15 -14.50 -2.29 6.47
CA ARG A 15 -14.55 -3.07 5.23
C ARG A 15 -13.15 -3.22 4.64
N ILE A 16 -12.97 -4.31 3.90
CA ILE A 16 -11.75 -4.63 3.17
C ILE A 16 -12.07 -4.68 1.69
N THR A 17 -11.19 -4.14 0.85
CA THR A 17 -11.24 -4.29 -0.60
C THR A 17 -9.86 -4.63 -1.12
N GLU A 18 -9.77 -5.67 -1.94
CA GLU A 18 -8.53 -6.08 -2.60
C GLU A 18 -8.55 -5.60 -4.06
N CYS A 19 -7.40 -5.11 -4.54
CA CYS A 19 -7.24 -4.73 -5.93
C CYS A 19 -5.81 -4.96 -6.41
N LEU A 20 -5.60 -4.85 -7.72
CA LEU A 20 -4.26 -4.77 -8.30
C LEU A 20 -3.89 -3.32 -8.56
N TYR A 21 -2.87 -2.82 -7.87
CA TYR A 21 -2.33 -1.48 -8.05
C TYR A 21 -0.92 -1.56 -8.64
N ARG A 22 -0.75 -1.09 -9.88
CA ARG A 22 0.53 -1.12 -10.61
C ARG A 22 1.21 -2.51 -10.63
N GLY A 23 0.38 -3.55 -10.75
CA GLY A 23 0.83 -4.94 -10.79
C GLY A 23 1.19 -5.54 -9.42
N LEU A 24 0.92 -4.83 -8.32
CA LEU A 24 1.03 -5.35 -6.95
C LEU A 24 -0.37 -5.59 -6.38
N ARG A 25 -0.56 -6.64 -5.59
CA ARG A 25 -1.75 -6.76 -4.75
C ARG A 25 -1.75 -5.63 -3.73
N ALA A 26 -2.86 -4.90 -3.69
CA ALA A 26 -3.13 -3.88 -2.70
C ALA A 26 -4.40 -4.23 -1.93
N LEU A 27 -4.41 -3.87 -0.65
CA LEU A 27 -5.55 -4.05 0.23
C LEU A 27 -5.91 -2.70 0.81
N THR A 28 -7.17 -2.30 0.69
CA THR A 28 -7.70 -1.14 1.39
C THR A 28 -8.58 -1.60 2.55
N LEU A 29 -8.27 -1.14 3.77
CA LEU A 29 -9.13 -1.20 4.93
C LEU A 29 -9.77 0.17 5.16
N GLU A 30 -11.09 0.23 5.31
CA GLU A 30 -11.77 1.51 5.52
C GLU A 30 -12.99 1.42 6.43
N ASN A 31 -13.33 2.53 7.07
CA ASN A 31 -14.60 2.75 7.76
C ASN A 31 -15.10 4.18 7.47
N GLU A 32 -16.01 4.71 8.27
CA GLU A 32 -16.61 6.04 8.08
C GLU A 32 -15.60 7.20 8.25
N VAL A 33 -14.49 6.99 8.97
CA VAL A 33 -13.54 8.04 9.36
C VAL A 33 -12.21 7.92 8.62
N VAL A 34 -11.72 6.69 8.41
CA VAL A 34 -10.39 6.45 7.85
C VAL A 34 -10.41 5.46 6.68
N ARG A 35 -9.43 5.60 5.79
CA ARG A 35 -9.09 4.65 4.73
C ARG A 35 -7.59 4.44 4.73
N VAL A 36 -7.17 3.19 4.78
CA VAL A 36 -5.75 2.81 4.79
C VAL A 36 -5.52 1.82 3.65
N THR A 37 -4.54 2.09 2.78
CA THR A 37 -4.19 1.21 1.66
C THR A 37 -2.78 0.66 1.84
N PHE A 38 -2.66 -0.66 1.78
CA PHE A 38 -1.43 -1.43 1.94
C PHE A 38 -0.98 -2.03 0.61
N LEU A 39 0.32 -2.06 0.36
CA LEU A 39 0.92 -2.78 -0.76
C LEU A 39 1.40 -4.17 -0.29
N VAL A 40 0.51 -5.15 -0.40
CA VAL A 40 0.69 -6.51 0.16
C VAL A 40 1.92 -7.21 -0.42
N ASP A 41 2.19 -7.01 -1.71
CA ASP A 41 3.36 -7.61 -2.38
C ASP A 41 4.66 -6.80 -2.21
N LYS A 42 4.62 -5.72 -1.45
CA LYS A 42 5.76 -4.83 -1.21
C LYS A 42 5.83 -4.47 0.27
N GLY A 43 6.19 -5.45 1.11
CA GLY A 43 6.42 -5.24 2.54
C GLY A 43 5.20 -4.85 3.37
N THR A 44 4.00 -4.85 2.79
CA THR A 44 2.79 -4.26 3.41
C THR A 44 2.94 -2.77 3.67
N ASP A 45 3.71 -2.08 2.82
CA ASP A 45 3.92 -0.63 2.91
C ASP A 45 2.57 0.11 2.90
N ILE A 46 2.40 1.10 3.78
CA ILE A 46 1.19 1.92 3.85
C ILE A 46 1.32 3.06 2.86
N LEU A 47 0.63 2.91 1.73
CA LEU A 47 0.61 3.88 0.63
C LEU A 47 -0.33 5.08 0.92
N GLU A 48 -1.37 4.85 1.72
CA GLU A 48 -2.42 5.83 2.00
C GLU A 48 -2.87 5.67 3.45
N PHE A 49 -2.98 6.78 4.16
CA PHE A 49 -3.69 6.85 5.44
C PHE A 49 -4.54 8.12 5.42
N LEU A 50 -5.73 7.98 4.82
CA LEU A 50 -6.66 9.07 4.59
C LEU A 50 -7.61 9.22 5.77
N HIS A 51 -7.64 10.41 6.37
CA HIS A 51 -8.76 10.86 7.19
C HIS A 51 -9.85 11.44 6.28
N LYS A 52 -10.94 10.68 6.11
CA LYS A 52 -12.01 10.97 5.15
C LYS A 52 -12.71 12.31 5.43
N PRO A 53 -13.05 12.68 6.68
CA PRO A 53 -13.76 13.94 6.93
C PRO A 53 -12.99 15.20 6.54
N SER A 54 -11.66 15.20 6.62
CA SER A 54 -10.83 16.35 6.24
C SER A 54 -10.12 16.18 4.90
N ASP A 55 -10.36 15.07 4.21
CA ASP A 55 -9.66 14.68 2.98
C ASP A 55 -8.13 14.78 3.09
N THR A 56 -7.60 14.42 4.26
CA THR A 56 -6.16 14.53 4.55
C THR A 56 -5.52 13.16 4.48
N ASP A 57 -4.67 12.94 3.48
CA ASP A 57 -3.77 11.78 3.43
C ASP A 57 -2.51 12.10 4.25
N PHE A 58 -2.32 11.37 5.36
CA PHE A 58 -1.15 11.54 6.21
C PHE A 58 0.12 10.94 5.59
N MET A 59 0.00 10.19 4.50
CA MET A 59 1.13 9.60 3.81
C MET A 59 1.65 10.55 2.72
N TRP A 60 2.89 10.99 2.86
CA TRP A 60 3.57 11.73 1.79
C TRP A 60 3.83 10.82 0.60
N ARG A 61 3.55 11.24 -0.64
CA ARG A 61 3.87 10.46 -1.84
C ARG A 61 5.10 11.01 -2.53
N SER A 62 6.04 10.12 -2.84
CA SER A 62 7.22 10.49 -3.61
C SER A 62 6.87 10.76 -5.08
N PRO A 63 7.66 11.59 -5.78
CA PRO A 63 7.55 11.75 -7.22
C PRO A 63 7.84 10.48 -8.02
N LEU A 64 8.47 9.46 -7.41
CA LEU A 64 8.81 8.19 -8.07
C LEU A 64 7.59 7.27 -8.21
N GLY A 65 6.62 7.42 -7.31
CA GLY A 65 5.44 6.57 -7.21
C GLY A 65 5.77 5.11 -6.88
N VAL A 66 4.74 4.27 -6.90
CA VAL A 66 4.88 2.84 -6.62
C VAL A 66 5.52 2.12 -7.80
N ARG A 67 6.56 1.34 -7.50
CA ARG A 67 7.30 0.48 -8.43
C ARG A 67 7.19 -0.96 -7.97
N ASN A 68 6.86 -1.86 -8.90
CA ASN A 68 6.83 -3.28 -8.62
C ASN A 68 8.26 -3.84 -8.58
N PRO A 69 8.75 -4.34 -7.43
CA PRO A 69 10.12 -4.85 -7.32
C PRO A 69 10.41 -6.06 -8.22
N ALA A 70 9.38 -6.80 -8.65
CA ALA A 70 9.54 -7.96 -9.52
C ALA A 70 9.81 -7.58 -10.99
N THR A 71 9.50 -6.35 -11.41
CA THR A 71 9.61 -5.92 -12.82
C THR A 71 10.43 -4.66 -13.04
N PHE A 72 10.64 -3.85 -12.01
CA PHE A 72 11.46 -2.65 -12.09
C PHE A 72 12.95 -2.99 -11.95
N VAL A 73 13.77 -2.53 -12.89
CA VAL A 73 15.23 -2.68 -12.86
C VAL A 73 15.86 -1.29 -12.69
N PRO A 74 16.45 -0.96 -11.52
CA PRO A 74 17.14 0.31 -11.34
C PRO A 74 18.40 0.35 -12.21
N THR A 75 18.70 1.52 -12.78
CA THR A 75 19.87 1.71 -13.65
C THR A 75 21.15 1.94 -12.87
N VAL A 76 21.09 2.83 -11.87
CA VAL A 76 22.19 3.16 -10.97
C VAL A 76 21.63 3.33 -9.56
N ALA A 77 22.27 2.70 -8.58
CA ALA A 77 21.90 2.87 -7.19
C ALA A 77 22.12 4.32 -6.75
N ARG A 78 21.20 4.85 -5.96
CA ARG A 78 21.37 6.18 -5.40
C ARG A 78 22.48 6.21 -4.34
N PRO A 79 23.16 7.36 -4.14
CA PRO A 79 24.22 7.48 -3.13
C PRO A 79 23.76 7.20 -1.69
N ASP A 80 22.48 7.44 -1.42
CA ASP A 80 21.78 7.20 -0.14
C ASP A 80 21.25 5.76 0.01
N GLY A 81 21.48 4.90 -0.99
CA GLY A 81 21.22 3.46 -0.92
C GLY A 81 20.19 2.98 -1.95
N ALA A 82 20.43 1.78 -2.50
CA ALA A 82 19.57 1.17 -3.53
C ALA A 82 18.14 0.88 -3.04
N PHE A 83 17.91 0.85 -1.73
CA PHE A 83 16.58 0.70 -1.15
C PHE A 83 15.64 1.84 -1.57
N LEU A 84 16.17 3.06 -1.64
CA LEU A 84 15.40 4.27 -1.97
C LEU A 84 14.94 4.31 -3.44
N ASP A 85 15.43 3.42 -4.29
CA ASP A 85 14.94 3.26 -5.66
C ASP A 85 13.51 2.71 -5.71
N TYR A 86 13.06 2.05 -4.64
CA TYR A 86 11.73 1.47 -4.51
C TYR A 86 10.82 2.25 -3.57
N TYR A 87 11.31 3.33 -2.96
CA TYR A 87 10.52 4.14 -2.05
C TYR A 87 9.53 5.02 -2.82
N GLU A 88 8.26 4.68 -2.66
CA GLU A 88 7.09 5.33 -3.22
C GLU A 88 6.61 6.52 -2.38
N GLY A 89 7.09 6.65 -1.14
CA GLY A 89 6.53 7.51 -0.11
C GLY A 89 5.74 6.72 0.95
N GLY A 90 5.18 7.42 1.93
CA GLY A 90 4.32 6.85 2.96
C GLY A 90 5.10 6.18 4.08
N TRP A 91 4.59 5.04 4.53
CA TRP A 91 5.20 4.25 5.60
C TRP A 91 5.79 2.97 5.01
N GLN A 92 7.10 2.80 5.20
CA GLN A 92 7.82 1.58 4.83
C GLN A 92 8.28 0.82 6.07
N GLU A 93 8.20 -0.51 6.04
CA GLU A 93 8.80 -1.36 7.07
C GLU A 93 10.26 -1.69 6.73
N CYS A 94 11.20 -1.17 7.53
CA CYS A 94 12.63 -1.44 7.38
C CYS A 94 13.09 -2.42 8.46
N LEU A 95 13.38 -3.66 8.06
CA LEU A 95 13.88 -4.71 8.95
C LEU A 95 15.37 -4.99 8.68
N PRO A 96 16.13 -5.45 9.68
CA PRO A 96 17.53 -5.84 9.48
C PRO A 96 17.66 -7.01 8.50
N THR A 97 18.74 -6.99 7.72
CA THR A 97 19.26 -8.13 6.95
C THR A 97 20.33 -8.89 7.71
#